data_AF-A0A8X7P9G7-F1
#
_entry.id   AF-A0A8X7P9G7-F1
#
_cell.length_a   1.000
_cell.length_b   1.000
_cell.length_c   1.000
_cell.angle_alpha   90.00
_cell.angle_beta   90.00
_cell.angle_gamma   90.00
#
_symmetry.space_group_name_H-M   'P 1'
#
loop_
_entity.id
_entity.type
_entity.pdbx_description
1 polymer ?
#
loop_
_entity_poly.entity_id
_entity_poly.type
_entity_poly.pdbx_seq_one_letter_code
_entity_poly.pdbx_strand_id
1 'polypeptide(L)'
;MFAEAKCIGEKNVNGEDCFILKLSTDPETLKARSEGPAEIIRHVLSGYFSQKTGLLVHIEDSHLTRIQSNGGDTVFWETTYNSSLDDYRQVEGVMIAHSGHSVVTLFRFGEVAMSHTRTKMEELDD
;
A
#
# COMPACT_ATOMS: atom_id res chain seq x y z
N MET A 1 13.19 -2.87 5.26
CA MET A 1 11.86 -2.22 5.20
C MET A 1 11.00 -2.55 6.43
N PHE A 2 10.74 -3.81 6.77
CA PHE A 2 9.83 -4.22 7.85
C PHE A 2 10.44 -4.36 9.26
N ALA A 3 11.60 -3.76 9.53
CA ALA A 3 12.29 -3.95 10.82
C ALA A 3 11.50 -3.41 12.03
N GLU A 4 10.76 -2.30 11.84
CA GLU A 4 9.93 -1.68 12.87
C GLU A 4 8.43 -2.00 12.70
N ALA A 5 8.12 -2.99 11.87
CA ALA A 5 6.74 -3.37 11.59
C ALA A 5 6.12 -4.10 12.79
N LYS A 6 4.80 -3.98 12.92
CA LYS A 6 4.02 -4.76 13.88
C LYS A 6 3.38 -5.94 13.15
N CYS A 7 3.49 -7.14 13.72
CA CYS A 7 2.67 -8.26 13.28
C CYS A 7 1.22 -7.99 13.70
N ILE A 8 0.29 -8.03 12.74
CA ILE A 8 -1.13 -7.70 12.97
C ILE A 8 -2.07 -8.89 12.77
N GLY A 9 -1.54 -10.07 12.46
CA GLY A 9 -2.30 -11.29 12.29
C GLY A 9 -1.85 -12.11 11.08
N GLU A 10 -2.72 -13.02 10.68
CA GLU A 10 -2.48 -14.00 9.62
C GLU A 10 -3.64 -14.00 8.63
N LYS A 11 -3.36 -14.33 7.37
CA LYS A 11 -4.35 -14.40 6.30
C LYS A 11 -3.87 -15.31 5.18
N ASN A 12 -4.77 -16.09 4.60
CA ASN A 12 -4.50 -16.80 3.35
C ASN A 12 -4.56 -15.81 2.16
N VAL A 13 -3.49 -15.72 1.40
CA VAL A 13 -3.35 -14.84 0.23
C VAL A 13 -2.97 -15.72 -0.96
N ASN A 14 -3.83 -15.77 -1.97
CA ASN A 14 -3.62 -16.56 -3.19
C ASN A 14 -3.27 -18.05 -2.93
N GLY A 15 -3.85 -18.63 -1.87
CA GLY A 15 -3.59 -20.02 -1.48
C GLY A 15 -2.39 -20.20 -0.54
N GLU A 16 -1.63 -19.15 -0.25
CA GLU A 16 -0.48 -19.18 0.67
C GLU A 16 -0.87 -18.61 2.04
N ASP A 17 -0.62 -19.37 3.11
CA ASP A 17 -0.83 -18.88 4.48
C ASP A 17 0.27 -17.88 4.84
N CYS A 18 -0.12 -16.64 5.12
CA CYS A 18 0.79 -15.54 5.39
C CYS A 18 0.61 -14.97 6.78
N PHE A 19 1.69 -14.48 7.39
CA PHE A 19 1.62 -13.49 8.48
C PHE A 19 1.77 -12.08 7.92
N ILE A 20 1.14 -11.10 8.58
CA ILE A 20 1.04 -9.74 8.08
C ILE A 20 1.88 -8.81 8.95
N LEU A 21 2.86 -8.15 8.34
CA LEU A 21 3.64 -7.09 8.95
C LEU A 21 3.14 -5.74 8.47
N LYS A 22 2.74 -4.87 9.40
CA LYS A 22 2.24 -3.53 9.11
C LYS A 22 3.18 -2.44 9.63
N LEU A 23 3.49 -1.49 8.77
CA LEU A 23 4.19 -0.25 9.08
C LEU A 23 3.21 0.91 8.91
N SER A 24 3.16 1.79 9.90
CA SER A 24 2.44 3.06 9.80
C SER A 24 3.47 4.17 9.87
N THR A 25 3.41 5.12 8.94
CA THR A 25 4.27 6.31 9.02
C THR A 25 3.84 7.17 10.21
N ASP A 26 4.80 7.68 10.97
CA ASP A 26 4.54 8.51 12.13
C ASP A 26 3.98 9.90 11.73
N PRO A 27 3.23 10.58 12.62
CA PRO A 27 2.63 11.86 12.31
C PRO A 27 3.62 12.98 11.95
N GLU A 28 4.85 12.96 12.49
CA GLU A 28 5.85 13.99 12.21
C GLU A 28 6.36 13.88 10.78
N THR A 29 6.68 12.65 10.35
CA THR A 29 7.06 12.34 8.96
C THR A 29 5.93 12.64 7.98
N LEU A 30 4.68 12.28 8.33
CA LEU A 30 3.50 12.60 7.52
C LEU A 30 3.34 14.12 7.33
N LYS A 31 3.48 14.89 8.41
CA LYS A 31 3.40 16.35 8.37
C LYS A 31 4.54 16.97 7.57
N ALA A 32 5.77 16.46 7.72
CA ALA A 32 6.93 16.93 6.99
C ALA A 32 6.83 16.69 5.46
N ARG A 33 6.06 15.68 5.05
CA ARG A 33 5.77 15.35 3.64
C ARG A 33 4.52 16.04 3.09
N SER A 34 3.74 16.71 3.94
CA SER A 34 2.55 17.45 3.52
C SER A 34 2.93 18.79 2.90
N GLU A 35 2.22 19.23 1.87
CA GLU A 35 2.56 20.44 1.11
C GLU A 35 1.32 21.26 0.76
N GLY A 36 1.34 22.55 1.10
CA GLY A 36 0.27 23.49 0.78
C GLY A 36 -1.10 23.01 1.32
N PRO A 37 -2.14 22.94 0.47
CA PRO A 37 -3.47 22.49 0.87
C PRO A 37 -3.59 20.96 1.01
N ALA A 38 -2.54 20.19 0.66
CA ALA A 38 -2.52 18.74 0.66
C ALA A 38 -1.81 18.19 1.90
N GLU A 39 -2.56 17.52 2.77
CA GLU A 39 -2.09 16.90 3.99
C GLU A 39 -2.14 15.38 3.88
N ILE A 40 -1.01 14.71 4.09
CA ILE A 40 -0.96 13.26 4.16
C ILE A 40 -1.41 12.85 5.56
N ILE A 41 -2.62 12.32 5.68
CA ILE A 41 -3.21 11.98 6.99
C ILE A 41 -2.98 10.52 7.39
N ARG A 42 -2.63 9.65 6.42
CA ARG A 42 -2.26 8.25 6.69
C ARG A 42 -1.40 7.70 5.57
N HIS A 43 -0.32 7.02 5.95
CA HIS A 43 0.47 6.17 5.06
C HIS A 43 0.75 4.85 5.78
N VAL A 44 0.28 3.76 5.20
CA VAL A 44 0.35 2.41 5.77
C VAL A 44 0.88 1.46 4.71
N LEU A 45 1.92 0.72 5.07
CA LEU A 45 2.46 -0.38 4.28
C LEU A 45 2.21 -1.70 5.00
N SER A 46 1.61 -2.66 4.31
CA SER A 46 1.38 -4.02 4.82
C SER A 46 2.05 -5.04 3.91
N GLY A 47 2.96 -5.83 4.46
CA GLY A 47 3.60 -6.94 3.78
C GLY A 47 3.02 -8.27 4.25
N TYR A 48 2.71 -9.15 3.30
CA TYR A 48 2.17 -10.48 3.53
C TYR A 48 3.27 -11.49 3.25
N PHE A 49 3.76 -12.14 4.30
CA PHE A 49 4.90 -13.04 4.23
C PHE A 49 4.45 -14.47 4.41
N SER A 50 4.83 -15.35 3.48
CA SER A 50 4.58 -16.79 3.55
C SER A 50 5.07 -17.34 4.90
N GLN A 51 4.20 -18.01 5.64
CA GLN A 51 4.59 -18.67 6.89
C GLN A 51 5.58 -19.82 6.65
N LYS A 52 5.51 -20.43 5.47
CA LYS A 52 6.35 -21.57 5.09
C LYS A 52 7.76 -21.16 4.69
N THR A 53 7.90 -20.07 3.93
CA THR A 53 9.17 -19.68 3.29
C THR A 53 9.76 -18.38 3.82
N GLY A 54 8.95 -17.55 4.49
CA GLY A 54 9.33 -16.20 4.91
C GLY A 54 9.42 -15.20 3.75
N LEU A 55 9.09 -15.59 2.52
CA LEU A 55 9.12 -14.72 1.34
C LEU A 55 7.89 -13.81 1.31
N LEU A 56 8.06 -12.60 0.77
CA LEU A 56 6.97 -11.64 0.58
C LEU A 56 6.11 -12.08 -0.60
N VAL A 57 4.83 -12.35 -0.36
CA VAL A 57 3.86 -12.81 -1.37
C VAL A 57 3.06 -11.64 -1.94
N HIS A 58 2.70 -10.69 -1.07
CA HIS A 58 1.90 -9.53 -1.45
C HIS A 58 2.34 -8.32 -0.63
N ILE A 59 2.23 -7.14 -1.23
CA ILE A 59 2.44 -5.86 -0.55
C ILE A 59 1.29 -4.91 -0.87
N GLU A 60 0.75 -4.28 0.17
CA GLU A 60 -0.25 -3.23 0.08
C GLU A 60 0.34 -1.93 0.64
N ASP A 61 0.39 -0.89 -0.18
CA ASP A 61 0.77 0.47 0.22
C ASP A 61 -0.43 1.40 0.04
N SER A 62 -0.92 1.98 1.14
CA SER A 62 -2.07 2.88 1.17
C SER A 62 -1.65 4.27 1.65
N HIS A 63 -1.90 5.27 0.78
CA HIS A 63 -1.68 6.69 1.03
C HIS A 63 -3.01 7.44 1.02
N LEU A 64 -3.39 8.05 2.14
CA LEU A 64 -4.57 8.89 2.27
C LEU A 64 -4.17 10.36 2.44
N THR A 65 -4.58 11.18 1.49
CA THR A 65 -4.33 12.62 1.48
C THR A 65 -5.66 13.37 1.61
N ARG A 66 -5.70 14.33 2.53
CA ARG A 66 -6.77 15.32 2.66
C ARG A 66 -6.35 16.59 1.93
N ILE A 67 -7.19 17.08 1.04
CA ILE A 67 -7.00 18.36 0.37
C ILE A 67 -8.10 19.31 0.84
N GLN A 68 -7.69 20.45 1.40
CA GLN A 68 -8.61 21.50 1.84
C GLN A 68 -8.12 22.86 1.34
N SER A 69 -8.93 23.52 0.51
CA SER A 69 -8.69 24.90 0.08
C SER A 69 -9.30 25.88 1.07
N ASN A 70 -8.71 27.07 1.20
CA ASN A 70 -9.23 28.12 2.08
C ASN A 70 -10.65 28.52 1.67
N GLY A 71 -11.64 28.17 2.50
CA GLY A 71 -13.05 28.45 2.26
C GLY A 71 -13.77 27.48 1.30
N GLY A 72 -13.15 26.36 0.93
CA GLY A 72 -13.73 25.32 0.07
C GLY A 72 -13.96 23.99 0.79
N ASP A 73 -14.56 23.04 0.04
CA ASP A 73 -14.90 21.71 0.55
C ASP A 73 -13.67 20.84 0.78
N THR A 74 -13.77 19.91 1.74
CA THR A 74 -12.72 18.93 2.01
C THR A 74 -12.85 17.73 1.06
N VAL A 75 -11.74 17.36 0.40
CA VAL A 75 -11.64 16.22 -0.49
C VAL A 75 -10.58 15.25 0.02
N PHE A 76 -10.87 13.96 -0.05
CA PHE A 76 -9.94 12.89 0.27
C PHE A 76 -9.54 12.13 -0.98
N TRP A 77 -8.26 11.82 -1.07
CA TRP A 77 -7.66 10.94 -2.07
C TRP A 77 -6.96 9.79 -1.37
N GLU A 78 -7.40 8.57 -1.66
CA GLU A 78 -6.70 7.36 -1.28
C GLU A 78 -6.04 6.75 -2.52
N THR A 79 -4.72 6.56 -2.47
CA THR A 79 -3.99 5.77 -3.44
C THR A 79 -3.58 4.47 -2.78
N THR A 80 -3.98 3.35 -3.37
CA THR A 80 -3.59 2.02 -2.89
C THR A 80 -2.82 1.29 -3.98
N TYR A 81 -1.56 0.97 -3.71
CA TYR A 81 -0.73 0.08 -4.53
C TYR A 81 -0.84 -1.34 -3.97
N ASN A 82 -1.14 -2.30 -4.82
CA ASN A 82 -1.24 -3.71 -4.48
C ASN A 82 -0.34 -4.48 -5.41
N SER A 83 0.73 -5.09 -4.90
CA SER A 83 1.68 -5.82 -5.75
C SER A 83 1.82 -7.25 -5.26
N SER A 84 1.59 -8.23 -6.15
CA SER A 84 1.98 -9.62 -5.93
C SER A 84 3.40 -9.84 -6.43
N LEU A 85 4.14 -10.68 -5.72
CA LEU A 85 5.47 -11.12 -6.11
C LEU A 85 5.43 -12.62 -6.36
N ASP A 86 5.88 -13.02 -7.54
CA ASP A 86 5.73 -14.36 -8.06
C ASP A 86 7.07 -14.87 -8.63
N ASP A 87 7.09 -16.15 -8.98
CA ASP A 87 8.26 -16.80 -9.61
C ASP A 87 9.58 -16.58 -8.85
N TYR A 88 9.56 -16.85 -7.54
CA TYR A 88 10.76 -16.80 -6.73
C TYR A 88 11.76 -17.89 -7.15
N ARG A 89 12.93 -17.49 -7.62
CA ARG A 89 14.02 -18.38 -8.04
C ARG A 89 15.26 -18.11 -7.20
N GLN A 90 16.06 -19.16 -7.01
CA GLN A 90 17.33 -19.02 -6.33
C GLN A 90 18.39 -18.46 -7.29
N VAL A 91 18.97 -17.32 -6.94
CA VAL A 91 20.10 -16.69 -7.61
C VAL A 91 21.18 -16.48 -6.57
N GLU A 92 22.31 -17.17 -6.73
CA GLU A 92 23.46 -17.09 -5.81
C GLU A 92 23.09 -17.33 -4.32
N GLY A 93 22.15 -18.23 -4.07
CA GLY A 93 21.72 -18.58 -2.71
C GLY A 93 20.60 -17.69 -2.15
N VAL A 94 20.20 -16.64 -2.85
CA VAL A 94 19.12 -15.73 -2.46
C VAL A 94 17.88 -15.99 -3.31
N MET A 95 16.70 -15.95 -2.70
CA MET A 95 15.43 -16.06 -3.43
C MET A 95 15.05 -14.70 -3.99
N ILE A 96 14.88 -14.60 -5.31
CA ILE A 96 14.54 -13.39 -6.05
C ILE A 96 13.22 -13.62 -6.79
N ALA A 97 12.24 -12.72 -6.63
CA ALA A 97 11.03 -12.74 -7.44
C ALA A 97 11.37 -12.31 -8.87
N HIS A 98 11.00 -13.14 -9.84
CA HIS A 98 11.24 -12.86 -11.26
C HIS A 98 10.00 -12.35 -12.00
N SER A 99 8.83 -12.40 -11.36
CA SER A 99 7.61 -11.83 -11.91
C SER A 99 6.75 -11.21 -10.82
N GLY A 100 5.76 -10.43 -11.24
CA GLY A 100 4.85 -9.77 -10.34
C GLY A 100 3.70 -9.11 -11.07
N HIS A 101 2.73 -8.65 -10.29
CA HIS A 101 1.60 -7.91 -10.82
C HIS A 101 1.22 -6.80 -9.85
N SER A 102 1.22 -5.58 -10.34
CA SER A 102 0.98 -4.37 -9.57
C SER A 102 -0.32 -3.71 -10.01
N VAL A 103 -1.18 -3.41 -9.05
CA VAL A 103 -2.45 -2.71 -9.25
C VAL A 103 -2.47 -1.44 -8.42
N VAL A 104 -2.62 -0.31 -9.08
CA VAL A 104 -2.80 0.99 -8.44
C VAL A 104 -4.26 1.39 -8.52
N THR A 105 -4.86 1.69 -7.37
CA THR A 105 -6.20 2.26 -7.28
C THR A 105 -6.12 3.66 -6.72
N LEU A 106 -6.63 4.65 -7.45
CA LEU A 106 -6.84 6.01 -6.97
C LEU A 106 -8.34 6.21 -6.69
N PHE A 107 -8.69 6.56 -5.46
CA PHE A 107 -10.06 6.73 -5.01
C PHE A 107 -10.27 8.12 -4.40
N ARG A 108 -11.25 8.86 -4.92
CA ARG A 108 -11.64 10.19 -4.45
C ARG A 108 -12.98 10.17 -3.72
N PHE A 109 -13.07 10.78 -2.54
CA PHE A 109 -14.32 10.92 -1.77
C PHE A 109 -14.36 12.22 -0.94
N GLY A 110 -15.55 12.70 -0.52
CA GLY A 110 -15.69 13.97 0.21
C GLY A 110 -17.11 14.57 0.16
N GLU A 111 -17.29 15.76 0.77
CA GLU A 111 -18.59 16.31 1.19
C GLU A 111 -19.47 16.87 0.05
N VAL A 112 -18.93 17.13 -1.14
CA VAL A 112 -19.76 17.48 -2.31
C VAL A 112 -20.32 16.22 -2.95
N ALA A 113 -21.64 16.12 -2.93
CA ALA A 113 -22.46 15.05 -3.46
C ALA A 113 -21.95 14.42 -4.78
N MET A 114 -21.82 13.09 -4.75
CA MET A 114 -21.97 12.16 -5.89
C MET A 114 -20.88 12.03 -6.96
N SER A 115 -19.62 12.45 -6.74
CA SER A 115 -18.52 12.02 -7.64
C SER A 115 -17.45 11.23 -6.89
N HIS A 116 -17.79 10.02 -6.47
CA HIS A 116 -16.77 9.01 -6.21
C HIS A 116 -16.11 8.67 -7.53
N THR A 117 -14.85 9.04 -7.67
CA THR A 117 -14.05 8.66 -8.84
C THR A 117 -13.08 7.59 -8.38
N ARG A 118 -13.13 6.44 -9.05
CA ARG A 118 -12.18 5.35 -8.87
C ARG A 118 -11.48 5.11 -10.19
N THR A 119 -10.17 5.27 -10.19
CA THR A 119 -9.31 4.94 -11.32
C THR A 119 -8.43 3.76 -10.94
N LYS A 120 -8.30 2.79 -11.83
CA LYS A 120 -7.45 1.60 -11.66
C LYS A 120 -6.43 1.56 -12.78
N MET A 121 -5.18 1.30 -12.44
CA MET A 121 -4.08 1.04 -13.37
C MET A 121 -3.42 -0.28 -12.97
N GLU A 122 -2.97 -1.05 -13.97
CA GLU A 122 -2.36 -2.37 -13.78
C GLU A 122 -1.04 -2.41 -14.55
N GLU A 123 -0.04 -3.06 -13.95
CA GLU A 123 1.29 -3.30 -14.49
C GLU A 123 1.63 -4.78 -14.26
N LEU A 124 2.19 -5.41 -15.29
CA LEU A 124 2.65 -6.80 -15.28
C LEU A 124 4.16 -6.80 -15.46
N ASP A 125 4.86 -7.46 -14.53
CA ASP A 125 6.30 -7.63 -14.58
C ASP A 125 6.61 -9.02 -15.13
N ASP A 126 7.19 -9.07 -16.35
CA ASP A 126 7.57 -10.28 -17.11
C ASP A 126 9.09 -10.57 -17.06
#